data_AF-A0AAW1JWH7-F1
#
_entry.id   AF-A0AAW1JWH7-F1
#
_cell.length_a   1.000
_cell.length_b   1.000
_cell.length_c   1.000
_cell.angle_alpha   90.00
_cell.angle_beta   90.00
_cell.angle_gamma   90.00
#
_symmetry.space_group_name_H-M   'P 1'
#
loop_
_entity.id
_entity.type
_entity.pdbx_description
1 polymer ?
#
loop_
_entity_poly.entity_id
_entity_poly.type
_entity_poly.pdbx_seq_one_letter_code
_entity_poly.pdbx_strand_id
1 'polypeptide(L)'
;MLIYSSNLSLNYVGGEAISSSDYTSLGTVTEFKYGAEIGRVFRRNDKLHWLNNWGPGWGFLPNSQDALVFVDNHDNQRGHGAGGSNILTYKQPKEYKMAIAFMLAHPYGSPRVMSSFAFTNSDQGPPADGNAYIVSPKINNDDTCSNGWVCEHRWRQIYNMVGFRNAVKGTSINDWWSDGNQQIAFCRGRKGFIAFTNGGNIQRDFQTCLPPGIYCDVISGNLIGGKCSGKSVTVGNNGVGFISLNENEYDGVLAIHVNAKKL
;
A
#
# COMPACT_ATOMS: atom_id res chain seq x y z
N MET A 1 9.61 10.50 15.97
CA MET A 1 10.65 11.01 15.04
C MET A 1 9.93 11.64 13.86
N LEU A 2 9.74 12.96 13.89
CA LEU A 2 9.21 13.71 12.74
C LEU A 2 10.36 13.82 11.73
N ILE A 3 10.33 13.03 10.66
CA ILE A 3 11.29 13.19 9.57
C ILE A 3 10.78 14.38 8.74
N TYR A 4 11.34 15.56 8.98
CA TYR A 4 11.29 16.67 8.03
C TYR A 4 12.15 16.27 6.84
N SER A 5 11.51 15.73 5.80
CA SER A 5 12.08 15.67 4.46
C SER A 5 11.59 16.91 3.73
N SER A 6 12.52 17.79 3.38
CA SER A 6 12.29 18.98 2.54
C SER A 6 11.96 18.52 1.12
N ASN A 7 10.75 18.00 0.93
CA ASN A 7 10.20 17.72 -0.39
C ASN A 7 9.29 18.89 -0.77
N LEU A 8 9.47 19.39 -1.99
CA LEU A 8 8.60 20.41 -2.54
C LEU A 8 7.22 19.78 -2.79
N SER A 9 6.22 20.20 -2.00
CA SER A 9 4.83 19.77 -2.16
C SER A 9 4.12 20.71 -3.12
N LEU A 10 3.92 20.27 -4.36
CA LEU A 10 3.07 20.94 -5.34
C LEU A 10 1.81 20.12 -5.53
N ASN A 11 0.65 20.70 -5.24
CA ASN A 11 -0.68 20.07 -5.33
C ASN A 11 -1.13 19.92 -6.80
N TYR A 12 -0.31 19.30 -7.65
CA TYR A 12 -0.56 19.24 -9.08
C TYR A 12 -1.39 18.01 -9.47
N VAL A 13 -2.55 18.23 -10.09
CA VAL A 13 -3.39 17.16 -10.67
C VAL A 13 -3.49 17.27 -12.21
N GLY A 14 -2.89 18.31 -12.81
CA GLY A 14 -2.94 18.58 -14.26
C GLY A 14 -3.70 19.87 -14.59
N GLY A 15 -3.23 20.62 -15.60
CA GLY A 15 -3.92 21.79 -16.15
C GLY A 15 -3.61 23.14 -15.50
N GLU A 16 -2.67 23.18 -14.55
CA GLU A 16 -2.18 24.42 -13.93
C GLU A 16 -0.98 25.01 -14.72
N ALA A 17 -0.72 26.31 -14.54
CA ALA A 17 0.39 27.00 -15.22
C ALA A 17 1.79 26.50 -14.81
N ILE A 18 1.87 25.76 -13.70
CA ILE A 18 3.11 25.22 -13.11
C ILE A 18 3.04 23.69 -13.21
N SER A 19 4.11 23.06 -13.70
CA SER A 19 4.18 21.60 -13.86
C SER A 19 5.12 20.96 -12.84
N SER A 20 4.83 19.72 -12.44
CA SER A 20 5.73 18.92 -11.60
C SER A 20 7.11 18.71 -12.24
N SER A 21 7.18 18.68 -13.58
CA SER A 21 8.43 18.55 -14.34
C SER A 21 9.40 19.72 -14.13
N ASP A 22 8.89 20.89 -13.76
CA ASP A 22 9.72 22.10 -13.62
C ASP A 22 10.64 22.02 -12.38
N TYR A 23 10.41 21.03 -11.50
CA TYR A 23 11.07 20.91 -10.20
C TYR A 23 11.84 19.60 -10.02
N THR A 24 11.77 18.65 -10.94
CA THR A 24 12.44 17.35 -10.79
C THR A 24 13.97 17.47 -10.78
N SER A 25 14.53 18.53 -11.36
CA SER A 25 15.97 18.83 -11.28
C SER A 25 16.41 19.30 -9.89
N LEU A 26 15.48 19.75 -9.05
CA LEU A 26 15.75 20.23 -7.69
C LEU A 26 15.62 19.12 -6.64
N GLY A 27 14.88 18.06 -6.94
CA GLY A 27 14.68 16.91 -6.06
C GLY A 27 13.40 16.14 -6.37
N THR A 28 13.02 15.25 -5.47
CA THR A 28 11.79 14.47 -5.61
C THR A 28 10.55 15.35 -5.44
N VAL A 29 9.54 15.12 -6.29
CA VAL A 29 8.28 15.84 -6.32
C VAL A 29 7.15 14.92 -5.86
N THR A 30 6.18 15.47 -5.14
CA THR A 30 4.97 14.77 -4.73
C THR A 30 4.08 14.41 -5.93
N GLU A 31 3.87 13.12 -6.19
CA GLU A 31 2.99 12.65 -7.26
C GLU A 31 1.55 12.48 -6.76
N PHE A 32 0.79 13.57 -6.73
CA PHE A 32 -0.59 13.58 -6.19
C PHE A 32 -1.58 12.73 -7.01
N LYS A 33 -1.35 12.58 -8.32
CA LYS A 33 -2.16 11.70 -9.17
C LYS A 33 -2.12 10.26 -8.67
N TYR A 34 -1.02 9.83 -8.06
CA TYR A 34 -0.87 8.49 -7.51
C TYR A 34 -2.01 8.16 -6.53
N GLY A 35 -2.22 8.99 -5.51
CA GLY A 35 -3.23 8.78 -4.47
C GLY A 35 -4.66 8.87 -5.02
N ALA A 36 -4.90 9.79 -5.95
CA ALA A 36 -6.20 9.95 -6.61
C ALA A 36 -6.58 8.72 -7.45
N GLU A 37 -5.66 8.24 -8.30
CA GLU A 37 -5.92 7.14 -9.22
C GLU A 37 -5.99 5.79 -8.51
N ILE A 38 -5.11 5.54 -7.53
CA ILE A 38 -5.16 4.29 -6.76
C ILE A 38 -6.45 4.24 -5.93
N GLY A 39 -6.87 5.38 -5.38
CA GLY A 39 -8.14 5.53 -4.70
C GLY A 39 -9.33 5.24 -5.62
N ARG A 40 -9.34 5.79 -6.84
CA ARG A 40 -10.36 5.53 -7.86
C ARG A 40 -10.51 4.03 -8.17
N VAL A 41 -9.39 3.33 -8.35
CA VAL A 41 -9.37 1.89 -8.63
C VAL A 41 -9.87 1.07 -7.43
N PHE A 42 -9.34 1.29 -6.23
CA PHE A 42 -9.71 0.49 -5.06
C PHE A 42 -11.11 0.83 -4.49
N ARG A 43 -11.67 1.99 -4.84
CA ARG A 43 -13.10 2.31 -4.63
C ARG A 43 -14.04 1.69 -5.66
N ARG A 44 -13.52 0.90 -6.61
CA ARG A 44 -14.26 0.28 -7.73
C ARG A 44 -14.86 1.27 -8.73
N ASN A 45 -14.39 2.51 -8.73
CA ASN A 45 -14.68 3.48 -9.80
C ASN A 45 -13.81 3.20 -11.03
N ASP A 46 -12.86 2.27 -10.93
CA ASP A 46 -12.18 1.64 -12.05
C ASP A 46 -11.80 0.18 -11.69
N LYS A 47 -11.20 -0.54 -12.64
CA LYS A 47 -10.81 -1.95 -12.52
C LYS A 47 -9.36 -2.11 -12.11
N LEU A 48 -9.09 -3.07 -11.21
CA LEU A 48 -7.72 -3.49 -10.88
C LEU A 48 -6.94 -3.95 -12.12
N HIS A 49 -7.62 -4.49 -13.13
CA HIS A 49 -7.03 -4.90 -14.41
C HIS A 49 -6.07 -3.86 -15.02
N TRP A 50 -6.43 -2.57 -14.95
CA TRP A 50 -5.67 -1.49 -15.59
C TRP A 50 -4.38 -1.12 -14.87
N LEU A 51 -4.13 -1.68 -13.70
CA LEU A 51 -2.89 -1.43 -12.95
C LEU A 51 -1.65 -2.09 -13.58
N ASN A 52 -1.79 -2.81 -14.69
CA ASN A 52 -0.68 -3.52 -15.36
C ASN A 52 0.42 -2.60 -15.89
N ASN A 53 0.10 -1.34 -16.17
CA ASN A 53 1.03 -0.29 -16.64
C ASN A 53 1.14 0.87 -15.63
N TRP A 54 0.86 0.62 -14.35
CA TRP A 54 0.90 1.61 -13.27
C TRP A 54 2.24 2.36 -13.21
N GLY A 55 2.20 3.69 -13.16
CA GLY A 55 3.38 4.54 -13.34
C GLY A 55 3.18 5.54 -14.49
N PRO A 56 4.19 5.75 -15.37
CA PRO A 56 4.09 6.74 -16.46
C PRO A 56 2.91 6.51 -17.42
N GLY A 57 2.45 5.27 -17.59
CA GLY A 57 1.26 4.95 -18.40
C GLY A 57 -0.04 5.58 -17.89
N TRP A 58 -0.05 6.02 -16.62
CA TRP A 58 -1.15 6.74 -15.97
C TRP A 58 -0.92 8.26 -15.95
N GLY A 59 0.07 8.75 -16.70
CA GLY A 59 0.40 10.18 -16.75
C GLY A 59 1.10 10.70 -15.49
N PHE A 60 1.76 9.80 -14.74
CA PHE A 60 2.67 10.15 -13.65
C PHE A 60 4.05 10.56 -14.21
N LEU A 61 4.92 11.07 -13.34
CA LEU A 61 6.30 11.41 -13.67
C LEU A 61 7.01 10.26 -14.41
N PRO A 62 7.66 10.54 -15.56
CA PRO A 62 8.31 9.50 -16.36
C PRO A 62 9.40 8.74 -15.60
N ASN A 63 10.18 9.46 -14.80
CA ASN A 63 11.21 8.88 -13.96
C ASN A 63 10.66 8.59 -12.56
N SER A 64 10.49 7.30 -12.28
CA SER A 64 10.01 6.82 -10.98
C SER A 64 10.84 7.28 -9.78
N GLN A 65 12.14 7.60 -9.96
CA GLN A 65 12.99 8.01 -8.84
C GLN A 65 12.68 9.43 -8.37
N ASP A 66 12.07 10.24 -9.24
CA ASP A 66 11.72 11.62 -8.94
C ASP A 66 10.36 11.72 -8.22
N ALA A 67 9.61 10.62 -8.11
CA ALA A 67 8.27 10.61 -7.54
C ALA A 67 8.27 10.20 -6.06
N LEU A 68 7.82 11.11 -5.17
CA LEU A 68 7.37 10.77 -3.83
C LEU A 68 5.87 10.41 -3.88
N VAL A 69 5.54 9.16 -3.58
CA VAL A 69 4.17 8.62 -3.74
C VAL A 69 3.53 8.32 -2.39
N PHE A 70 2.21 8.46 -2.31
CA PHE A 70 1.41 8.19 -1.12
C PHE A 70 -0.04 7.93 -1.52
N VAL A 71 -0.77 7.17 -0.70
CA VAL A 71 -2.23 6.96 -0.89
C VAL A 71 -2.99 8.21 -0.43
N ASP A 72 -2.60 8.74 0.72
CA ASP A 72 -3.10 9.98 1.30
C ASP A 72 -1.96 10.79 1.94
N ASN A 73 -2.24 12.06 2.23
CA ASN A 73 -1.40 12.91 3.05
C ASN A 73 -2.28 13.63 4.10
N HIS A 74 -1.66 14.46 4.93
CA HIS A 74 -2.34 15.17 6.01
C HIS A 74 -3.44 16.14 5.55
N ASP A 75 -3.36 16.63 4.31
CA ASP A 75 -4.31 17.60 3.73
C ASP A 75 -5.48 16.85 3.07
N ASN A 76 -5.18 15.94 2.14
CA ASN A 76 -6.21 15.29 1.33
C ASN A 76 -6.99 14.19 2.05
N GLN A 77 -6.48 13.65 3.16
CA GLN A 77 -7.29 12.80 4.03
C GLN A 77 -8.47 13.56 4.68
N ARG A 78 -8.43 14.90 4.67
CA ARG A 78 -9.45 15.80 5.24
C ARG A 78 -10.40 16.34 4.17
N GLY A 79 -10.25 15.92 2.92
CA GLY A 79 -11.02 16.44 1.78
C GLY A 79 -10.48 17.76 1.26
N HIS A 80 -9.33 18.22 1.74
CA HIS A 80 -8.63 19.39 1.20
C HIS A 80 -7.66 18.96 0.09
N GLY A 81 -7.25 19.88 -0.78
CA GLY A 81 -6.24 19.60 -1.79
C GLY A 81 -6.63 18.55 -2.85
N ALA A 82 -5.61 17.88 -3.38
CA ALA A 82 -5.70 17.08 -4.60
C ALA A 82 -6.29 15.67 -4.39
N GLY A 83 -7.14 15.27 -5.35
CA GLY A 83 -7.72 13.92 -5.47
C GLY A 83 -9.16 13.77 -4.98
N GLY A 84 -9.66 14.72 -4.17
CA GLY A 84 -11.07 14.79 -3.77
C GLY A 84 -11.61 13.50 -3.15
N SER A 85 -12.83 13.10 -3.53
CA SER A 85 -13.53 11.93 -2.99
C SER A 85 -12.88 10.58 -3.29
N ASN A 86 -11.91 10.54 -4.22
CA ASN A 86 -11.19 9.31 -4.54
C ASN A 86 -10.18 8.93 -3.46
N ILE A 87 -9.65 9.89 -2.69
CA ILE A 87 -8.61 9.62 -1.68
C ILE A 87 -9.12 8.60 -0.66
N LEU A 88 -8.36 7.51 -0.50
CA LEU A 88 -8.59 6.50 0.53
C LEU A 88 -7.83 6.89 1.80
N THR A 89 -8.43 6.68 2.95
CA THR A 89 -7.84 7.02 4.26
C THR A 89 -8.08 5.89 5.24
N TYR A 90 -7.54 6.00 6.46
CA TYR A 90 -7.84 5.06 7.55
C TYR A 90 -9.35 4.87 7.83
N LYS A 91 -10.21 5.83 7.42
CA LYS A 91 -11.66 5.75 7.56
C LYS A 91 -12.32 4.74 6.60
N GLN A 92 -11.60 4.25 5.59
CA GLN A 92 -12.00 3.14 4.71
C GLN A 92 -10.95 2.02 4.84
N PRO A 93 -10.89 1.33 5.99
CA PRO A 93 -9.71 0.57 6.37
C PRO A 93 -9.38 -0.59 5.43
N LYS A 94 -10.39 -1.26 4.84
CA LYS A 94 -10.16 -2.39 3.94
C LYS A 94 -9.52 -1.94 2.64
N GLU A 95 -10.17 -1.02 1.94
CA GLU A 95 -9.69 -0.46 0.67
C GLU A 95 -8.35 0.26 0.86
N TYR A 96 -8.18 0.99 1.96
CA TYR A 96 -6.93 1.68 2.29
C TYR A 96 -5.76 0.72 2.48
N LYS A 97 -5.93 -0.37 3.24
CA LYS A 97 -4.90 -1.41 3.38
C LYS A 97 -4.55 -2.06 2.05
N MET A 98 -5.55 -2.30 1.19
CA MET A 98 -5.32 -2.85 -0.15
C MET A 98 -4.51 -1.89 -1.03
N ALA A 99 -4.86 -0.59 -1.04
CA ALA A 99 -4.12 0.42 -1.79
C ALA A 99 -2.68 0.59 -1.29
N ILE A 100 -2.47 0.61 0.04
CA ILE A 100 -1.13 0.67 0.65
C ILE A 100 -0.31 -0.59 0.30
N ALA A 101 -0.92 -1.78 0.35
CA ALA A 101 -0.26 -3.02 -0.04
C ALA A 101 0.18 -2.98 -1.51
N PHE A 102 -0.67 -2.50 -2.42
CA PHE A 102 -0.28 -2.32 -3.83
C PHE A 102 0.86 -1.31 -3.98
N MET A 103 0.79 -0.16 -3.31
CA MET A 103 1.86 0.85 -3.32
C MET A 103 3.20 0.29 -2.83
N LEU A 104 3.20 -0.50 -1.76
CA LEU A 104 4.43 -1.08 -1.21
C LEU A 104 4.95 -2.24 -2.07
N ALA A 105 4.06 -3.00 -2.71
CA ALA A 105 4.41 -4.09 -3.61
C ALA A 105 4.85 -3.63 -5.01
N HIS A 106 4.44 -2.44 -5.48
CA HIS A 106 4.79 -1.91 -6.79
C HIS A 106 6.16 -1.18 -6.77
N PRO A 107 7.04 -1.30 -7.79
CA PRO A 107 8.37 -0.67 -7.76
C PRO A 107 8.36 0.85 -7.95
N TYR A 108 7.29 1.41 -8.53
CA TYR A 108 7.19 2.84 -8.82
C TYR A 108 7.23 3.73 -7.56
N GLY A 109 7.97 4.82 -7.64
CA GLY A 109 8.08 5.88 -6.64
C GLY A 109 8.82 5.50 -5.36
N SER A 110 9.07 6.53 -4.57
CA SER A 110 9.47 6.43 -3.16
C SER A 110 8.22 6.55 -2.29
N PRO A 111 7.74 5.45 -1.66
CA PRO A 111 6.48 5.48 -0.94
C PRO A 111 6.63 6.12 0.43
N ARG A 112 5.65 6.95 0.79
CA ARG A 112 5.44 7.49 2.12
C ARG A 112 4.13 6.94 2.70
N VAL A 113 4.23 6.27 3.84
CA VAL A 113 3.06 5.77 4.59
C VAL A 113 2.61 6.85 5.56
N MET A 114 1.33 7.20 5.52
CA MET A 114 0.73 8.15 6.45
C MET A 114 0.51 7.49 7.82
N SER A 115 0.63 8.28 8.88
CA SER A 115 0.25 7.90 10.23
C SER A 115 -0.51 9.05 10.87
N SER A 116 -1.79 8.82 11.15
CA SER A 116 -2.76 9.85 11.48
C SER A 116 -3.16 9.83 12.95
N PHE A 117 -3.90 10.86 13.33
CA PHE A 117 -4.78 10.84 14.49
C PHE A 117 -6.24 10.89 14.01
N ALA A 118 -7.16 10.41 14.84
CA ALA A 118 -8.57 10.34 14.51
C ALA A 118 -9.21 11.73 14.61
N PHE A 119 -9.94 12.14 13.58
CA PHE A 119 -10.67 13.41 13.53
C PHE A 119 -12.07 13.24 12.94
N THR A 120 -13.00 14.07 13.41
CA THR A 120 -14.37 14.18 12.86
C THR A 120 -14.57 15.49 12.09
N ASN A 121 -13.83 16.54 12.45
CA ASN A 121 -13.78 17.82 11.74
C ASN A 121 -12.46 17.95 10.94
N SER A 122 -12.54 18.45 9.71
CA SER A 122 -11.38 18.69 8.84
C SER A 122 -10.36 19.64 9.47
N ASP A 123 -10.80 20.63 10.25
CA ASP A 123 -9.94 21.63 10.88
C ASP A 123 -9.46 21.21 12.28
N GLN A 124 -9.81 19.99 12.72
CA GLN A 124 -9.44 19.49 14.04
C GLN A 124 -7.93 19.24 14.13
N GLY A 125 -7.30 19.86 15.15
CA GLY A 125 -5.93 19.60 15.56
C GLY A 125 -5.71 18.20 16.16
N PRO A 126 -4.46 17.85 16.47
CA PRO A 126 -4.12 16.56 17.09
C PRO A 126 -4.75 16.39 18.48
N PRO A 127 -4.81 15.16 19.02
CA PRO A 127 -5.26 14.92 20.38
C PRO A 127 -4.49 15.78 21.38
N ALA A 128 -5.21 16.57 22.17
CA ALA A 128 -4.65 17.49 23.15
C ALA A 128 -5.42 17.44 24.47
N ASP A 129 -4.76 17.79 25.58
CA ASP A 129 -5.39 17.88 26.90
C ASP A 129 -6.17 19.20 27.08
N GLY A 130 -6.77 19.40 28.26
CA GLY A 130 -7.54 20.61 28.57
C GLY A 130 -6.73 21.92 28.53
N ASN A 131 -5.40 21.84 28.51
CA ASN A 131 -4.48 22.99 28.40
C ASN A 131 -3.89 23.13 26.98
N ALA A 132 -4.42 22.38 26.00
CA ALA A 132 -3.95 22.33 24.62
C ALA A 132 -2.54 21.74 24.42
N TYR A 133 -2.01 20.97 25.38
CA TYR A 133 -0.78 20.20 25.14
C TYR A 133 -1.10 18.91 24.37
N ILE A 134 -0.31 18.63 23.33
CA ILE A 134 -0.48 17.41 22.52
C ILE A 134 -0.29 16.18 23.41
N VAL A 135 -1.28 15.29 23.41
CA VAL A 135 -1.22 14.02 24.12
C VAL A 135 -0.46 13.02 23.26
N SER A 136 0.63 12.47 23.82
CA SER A 136 1.44 11.46 23.15
C SER A 136 0.66 10.17 22.85
N PRO A 137 0.96 9.46 21.74
CA PRO A 137 0.41 8.14 21.50
C PRO A 137 0.84 7.17 22.61
N LYS A 138 -0.13 6.39 23.10
CA LYS A 138 0.13 5.24 23.97
C LYS A 138 0.09 3.97 23.12
N ILE A 139 1.13 3.15 23.20
CA ILE A 139 1.18 1.85 22.53
C ILE A 139 0.52 0.81 23.43
N ASN A 140 -0.42 0.06 22.86
CA ASN A 140 -1.15 -1.01 23.53
C ASN A 140 -0.40 -2.35 23.40
N ASN A 141 -0.82 -3.36 24.17
CA ASN A 141 -0.18 -4.69 24.14
C ASN A 141 -0.36 -5.44 22.81
N ASP A 142 -1.36 -5.07 22.02
CA ASP A 142 -1.63 -5.60 20.67
C ASP A 142 -0.95 -4.76 19.56
N ASP A 143 0.03 -3.93 19.93
CA ASP A 143 0.76 -2.97 19.08
C ASP A 143 -0.08 -1.85 18.46
N THR A 144 -1.38 -1.75 18.79
CA THR A 144 -2.21 -0.61 18.36
C THR A 144 -1.89 0.66 19.17
N CYS A 145 -2.40 1.80 18.73
CA CYS A 145 -2.28 3.06 19.45
C CYS A 145 -3.59 3.47 20.12
N SER A 146 -3.46 4.16 21.25
CA SER A 146 -4.54 4.84 21.98
C SER A 146 -4.31 6.36 21.98
N ASN A 147 -5.09 7.11 22.77
CA ASN A 147 -5.06 8.58 22.88
C ASN A 147 -5.44 9.29 21.58
N GLY A 148 -6.37 8.72 20.81
CA GLY A 148 -6.83 9.30 19.55
C GLY A 148 -5.87 9.13 18.37
N TRP A 149 -4.76 8.40 18.53
CA TRP A 149 -3.82 8.12 17.44
C TRP A 149 -4.23 6.86 16.67
N VAL A 150 -4.23 6.94 15.34
CA VAL A 150 -4.64 5.83 14.46
C VAL A 150 -3.50 4.84 14.25
N CYS A 151 -2.29 5.35 14.06
CA CYS A 151 -1.07 4.55 13.86
C CYS A 151 -1.20 3.47 12.78
N GLU A 152 -1.61 3.85 11.57
CA GLU A 152 -1.72 2.98 10.40
C GLU A 152 -0.40 2.23 10.13
N HIS A 153 0.75 2.88 10.38
CA HIS A 153 2.07 2.26 10.29
C HIS A 153 2.29 1.05 11.21
N ARG A 154 1.43 0.83 12.21
CA ARG A 154 1.44 -0.33 13.13
C ARG A 154 0.41 -1.39 12.78
N TRP A 155 -0.45 -1.15 11.78
CA TRP A 155 -1.36 -2.17 11.29
C TRP A 155 -0.53 -3.27 10.64
N ARG A 156 -0.80 -4.53 10.99
CA ARG A 156 -0.03 -5.69 10.53
C ARG A 156 0.16 -5.71 9.03
N GLN A 157 -0.92 -5.50 8.30
CA GLN A 157 -0.95 -5.46 6.84
C GLN A 157 0.02 -4.40 6.29
N ILE A 158 0.19 -3.27 6.97
CA ILE A 158 1.03 -2.17 6.53
C ILE A 158 2.50 -2.40 6.90
N TYR A 159 2.82 -2.70 8.17
CA TYR A 159 4.22 -2.92 8.55
C TYR A 159 4.81 -4.15 7.86
N ASN A 160 4.02 -5.21 7.65
CA ASN A 160 4.48 -6.37 6.91
C ASN A 160 4.68 -6.07 5.43
N MET A 161 3.89 -5.19 4.83
CA MET A 161 4.11 -4.76 3.45
C MET A 161 5.33 -3.83 3.31
N VAL A 162 5.71 -3.10 4.36
CA VAL A 162 7.04 -2.46 4.43
C VAL A 162 8.13 -3.53 4.43
N GLY A 163 7.97 -4.59 5.21
CA GLY A 163 8.83 -5.78 5.18
C GLY A 163 8.90 -6.44 3.80
N PHE A 164 7.77 -6.62 3.13
CA PHE A 164 7.66 -7.14 1.76
C PHE A 164 8.48 -6.26 0.81
N ARG A 165 8.26 -4.94 0.81
CA ARG A 165 8.98 -4.00 -0.06
C ARG A 165 10.50 -4.12 0.12
N ASN A 166 10.96 -4.24 1.36
CA ASN A 166 12.37 -4.43 1.68
C ASN A 166 12.89 -5.78 1.14
N ALA A 167 12.14 -6.86 1.34
CA ALA A 167 12.51 -8.19 0.86
C ALA A 167 12.64 -8.24 -0.68
N VAL A 168 11.79 -7.51 -1.39
CA VAL A 168 11.77 -7.48 -2.86
C VAL A 168 12.56 -6.31 -3.48
N LYS A 169 13.35 -5.59 -2.67
CA LYS A 169 14.13 -4.44 -3.18
C LYS A 169 15.01 -4.85 -4.37
N GLY A 170 15.03 -4.00 -5.40
CA GLY A 170 15.81 -4.18 -6.61
C GLY A 170 15.23 -5.14 -7.65
N THR A 171 14.03 -5.69 -7.45
CA THR A 171 13.35 -6.52 -8.45
C THR A 171 12.35 -5.72 -9.27
N SER A 172 12.08 -6.15 -10.51
CA SER A 172 10.96 -5.66 -11.32
C SER A 172 9.67 -6.44 -11.01
N ILE A 173 8.56 -6.02 -11.62
CA ILE A 173 7.36 -6.85 -11.73
C ILE A 173 7.58 -7.89 -12.84
N ASN A 174 7.04 -9.09 -12.64
CA ASN A 174 6.95 -10.16 -13.63
C ASN A 174 5.68 -11.00 -13.37
N ASP A 175 5.33 -11.87 -14.31
CA ASP A 175 4.18 -12.79 -14.20
C ASP A 175 2.88 -12.08 -13.78
N TRP A 176 2.61 -10.92 -14.39
CA TRP A 176 1.36 -10.20 -14.17
C TRP A 176 0.19 -11.03 -14.67
N TRP A 177 -0.80 -11.23 -13.80
CA TRP A 177 -2.07 -11.85 -14.12
C TRP A 177 -3.22 -10.91 -13.77
N SER A 178 -4.27 -10.98 -14.57
CA SER A 178 -5.56 -10.35 -14.29
C SER A 178 -6.71 -11.20 -14.83
N ASP A 179 -7.87 -11.12 -14.18
CA ASP A 179 -9.14 -11.66 -14.70
C ASP A 179 -9.83 -10.74 -15.73
N GLY A 180 -9.24 -9.59 -16.07
CA GLY A 180 -9.88 -8.57 -16.91
C GLY A 180 -10.82 -7.63 -16.13
N ASN A 181 -10.89 -7.78 -14.80
CA ASN A 181 -11.80 -7.06 -13.93
C ASN A 181 -11.15 -6.67 -12.59
N GLN A 182 -11.60 -7.27 -11.48
CA GLN A 182 -11.24 -6.87 -10.11
C GLN A 182 -10.32 -7.87 -9.43
N GLN A 183 -9.59 -8.69 -10.20
CA GLN A 183 -8.60 -9.62 -9.66
C GLN A 183 -7.29 -9.44 -10.42
N ILE A 184 -6.21 -9.30 -9.65
CA ILE A 184 -4.85 -9.21 -10.17
C ILE A 184 -3.89 -9.99 -9.27
N ALA A 185 -2.81 -10.47 -9.86
CA ALA A 185 -1.68 -11.03 -9.13
C ALA A 185 -0.39 -10.75 -9.89
N PHE A 186 0.73 -10.63 -9.19
CA PHE A 186 2.02 -10.48 -9.83
C PHE A 186 3.18 -10.88 -8.92
N CYS A 187 4.30 -11.18 -9.55
CA CYS A 187 5.56 -11.43 -8.87
C CYS A 187 6.42 -10.15 -8.79
N ARG A 188 7.30 -10.13 -7.80
CA ARG A 188 8.40 -9.18 -7.67
C ARG A 188 9.73 -9.92 -7.77
N GLY A 189 10.17 -10.15 -9.00
CA GLY A 189 11.26 -11.07 -9.33
C GLY A 189 10.96 -12.46 -8.79
N ARG A 190 11.98 -13.10 -8.23
CA ARG A 190 11.86 -14.40 -7.54
C ARG A 190 11.81 -14.25 -6.01
N LYS A 191 11.42 -13.06 -5.52
CA LYS A 191 11.50 -12.69 -4.11
C LYS A 191 10.15 -12.46 -3.42
N GLY A 192 9.09 -12.21 -4.17
CA GLY A 192 7.76 -12.02 -3.61
C GLY A 192 6.66 -12.22 -4.63
N PHE A 193 5.48 -12.55 -4.12
CA PHE A 193 4.25 -12.71 -4.88
C PHE A 193 3.11 -12.05 -4.11
N ILE A 194 2.20 -11.41 -4.83
CA ILE A 194 1.04 -10.76 -4.24
C ILE A 194 -0.19 -10.95 -5.15
N ALA A 195 -1.34 -11.12 -4.53
CA ALA A 195 -2.64 -11.20 -5.19
C ALA A 195 -3.65 -10.27 -4.52
N PHE A 196 -4.54 -9.70 -5.33
CA PHE A 196 -5.60 -8.79 -4.90
C PHE A 196 -6.93 -9.26 -5.48
N THR A 197 -7.98 -9.20 -4.66
CA THR A 197 -9.36 -9.22 -5.15
C THR A 197 -10.12 -8.03 -4.57
N ASN A 198 -10.75 -7.26 -5.46
CA ASN A 198 -11.76 -6.26 -5.11
C ASN A 198 -13.11 -6.64 -5.71
N GLY A 199 -13.35 -7.94 -5.93
CA GLY A 199 -14.59 -8.49 -6.46
C GLY A 199 -14.42 -9.95 -6.87
N GLY A 200 -15.32 -10.81 -6.38
CA GLY A 200 -15.26 -12.26 -6.59
C GLY A 200 -14.12 -12.95 -5.84
N ASN A 201 -14.10 -14.28 -5.91
CA ASN A 201 -13.11 -15.09 -5.21
C ASN A 201 -11.98 -15.53 -6.15
N ILE A 202 -10.76 -15.56 -5.62
CA ILE A 202 -9.60 -16.21 -6.26
C ILE A 202 -9.42 -17.56 -5.59
N GLN A 203 -9.54 -18.64 -6.36
CA GLN A 203 -9.28 -20.03 -5.92
C GLN A 203 -8.58 -20.78 -7.06
N ARG A 204 -7.27 -20.58 -7.20
CA ARG A 204 -6.52 -21.14 -8.33
C ARG A 204 -5.03 -21.20 -8.07
N ASP A 205 -4.35 -21.99 -8.90
CA ASP A 205 -2.90 -22.02 -8.98
C ASP A 205 -2.34 -20.82 -9.73
N PHE A 206 -1.23 -20.30 -9.19
CA PHE A 206 -0.42 -19.25 -9.80
C PHE A 206 1.03 -19.67 -9.88
N GLN A 207 1.72 -19.22 -10.92
CA GLN A 207 3.17 -19.11 -10.89
C GLN A 207 3.53 -18.02 -9.87
N THR A 208 4.06 -18.42 -8.71
CA THR A 208 4.43 -17.49 -7.63
C THR A 208 5.84 -16.97 -7.77
N CYS A 209 6.63 -17.55 -8.69
CA CYS A 209 8.03 -17.21 -8.96
C CYS A 209 8.99 -17.44 -7.78
N LEU A 210 8.47 -17.88 -6.63
CA LEU A 210 9.22 -18.15 -5.42
C LEU A 210 9.86 -19.55 -5.48
N PRO A 211 11.00 -19.75 -4.79
CA PRO A 211 11.54 -21.08 -4.58
C PRO A 211 10.55 -21.98 -3.82
N PRO A 212 10.66 -23.31 -3.96
CA PRO A 212 9.76 -24.25 -3.31
C PRO A 212 9.81 -24.11 -1.78
N GLY A 213 8.68 -24.31 -1.12
CA GLY A 213 8.55 -24.21 0.34
C GLY A 213 7.20 -23.70 0.79
N ILE A 214 7.04 -23.54 2.10
CA ILE A 214 5.82 -23.03 2.72
C ILE A 214 6.06 -21.59 3.15
N TYR A 215 5.22 -20.67 2.70
CA TYR A 215 5.32 -19.25 3.00
C TYR A 215 4.12 -18.79 3.81
N CYS A 216 4.34 -17.96 4.82
CA CYS A 216 3.27 -17.33 5.58
C CYS A 216 2.71 -16.13 4.82
N ASP A 217 1.39 -16.04 4.72
CA ASP A 217 0.74 -14.83 4.23
C ASP A 217 0.88 -13.71 5.26
N VAL A 218 1.61 -12.66 4.87
CA VAL A 218 1.95 -11.56 5.77
C VAL A 218 0.81 -10.54 5.93
N ILE A 219 -0.30 -10.70 5.20
CA ILE A 219 -1.52 -9.90 5.37
C ILE A 219 -2.37 -10.51 6.50
N SER A 220 -2.75 -11.78 6.37
CA SER A 220 -3.59 -12.46 7.38
C SER A 220 -2.85 -12.78 8.68
N GLY A 221 -1.51 -12.84 8.68
CA GLY A 221 -0.74 -13.15 9.88
C GLY A 221 0.75 -12.79 9.80
N ASN A 222 1.53 -13.46 10.65
CA ASN A 222 2.97 -13.28 10.81
C ASN A 222 3.68 -14.64 10.79
N LEU A 223 4.98 -14.64 10.49
CA LEU A 223 5.87 -15.76 10.77
C LEU A 223 6.44 -15.60 12.18
N ILE A 224 5.99 -16.42 13.14
CA ILE A 224 6.39 -16.36 14.55
C ILE A 224 6.90 -17.75 14.96
N GLY A 225 8.15 -17.84 15.40
CA GLY A 225 8.74 -19.10 15.85
C GLY A 225 8.66 -20.22 14.81
N GLY A 226 8.84 -19.90 13.52
CA GLY A 226 8.74 -20.85 12.41
C GLY A 226 7.31 -21.25 12.01
N LYS A 227 6.28 -20.65 12.60
CA LYS A 227 4.87 -20.95 12.32
C LYS A 227 4.14 -19.72 11.77
N CYS A 228 3.19 -19.96 10.86
CA CYS A 228 2.32 -18.91 10.37
C CYS A 228 1.17 -18.72 11.35
N SER A 229 0.93 -17.49 11.80
CA SER A 229 -0.24 -17.16 12.62
C SER A 229 -1.51 -16.95 11.79
N GLY A 230 -1.37 -16.82 10.46
CA GLY A 230 -2.45 -16.69 9.49
C GLY A 230 -2.37 -17.79 8.43
N LYS A 231 -2.80 -17.47 7.20
CA LYS A 231 -2.74 -18.40 6.06
C LYS A 231 -1.28 -18.74 5.71
N SER A 232 -1.11 -19.86 5.01
CA SER A 232 0.15 -20.20 4.36
C SER A 232 -0.08 -20.68 2.93
N VAL A 233 0.92 -20.48 2.08
CA VAL A 233 0.95 -20.97 0.70
C VAL A 233 2.09 -21.97 0.56
N THR A 234 1.77 -23.16 0.05
CA THR A 234 2.78 -24.15 -0.33
C THR A 234 3.15 -23.94 -1.79
N VAL A 235 4.42 -23.68 -2.04
CA VAL A 235 4.99 -23.50 -3.38
C VAL A 235 5.75 -24.76 -3.76
N GLY A 236 5.36 -25.37 -4.89
CA GLY A 236 5.97 -26.59 -5.42
C GLY A 236 7.29 -26.35 -6.15
N ASN A 237 7.92 -27.43 -6.61
CA ASN A 237 9.21 -27.41 -7.32
C ASN A 237 9.21 -26.57 -8.62
N ASN A 238 8.04 -26.40 -9.23
CA ASN A 238 7.81 -25.58 -10.42
C ASN A 238 7.47 -24.10 -10.11
N GLY A 239 7.54 -23.68 -8.85
CA GLY A 239 7.19 -22.32 -8.41
C GLY A 239 5.68 -22.06 -8.32
N VAL A 240 4.84 -23.07 -8.57
CA VAL A 240 3.38 -22.94 -8.52
C VAL A 240 2.88 -23.10 -7.09
N GLY A 241 1.92 -22.26 -6.70
CA GLY A 241 1.21 -22.37 -5.43
C GLY A 241 -0.28 -22.05 -5.60
N PHE A 242 -1.12 -22.75 -4.84
CA PHE A 242 -2.55 -22.51 -4.80
C PHE A 242 -2.87 -21.28 -3.94
N ILE A 243 -3.61 -20.34 -4.50
CA ILE A 243 -4.03 -19.11 -3.84
C ILE A 243 -5.54 -19.15 -3.62
N SER A 244 -5.94 -18.97 -2.35
CA SER A 244 -7.33 -18.83 -1.92
C SER A 244 -7.53 -17.49 -1.20
N LEU A 245 -8.29 -16.61 -1.84
CA LEU A 245 -8.59 -15.26 -1.38
C LEU A 245 -10.04 -14.93 -1.73
N ASN A 246 -10.90 -14.86 -0.72
CA ASN A 246 -12.31 -14.55 -0.92
C ASN A 246 -12.57 -13.04 -0.77
N GLU A 247 -13.51 -12.49 -1.56
CA GLU A 247 -13.81 -11.05 -1.52
C GLU A 247 -14.29 -10.56 -0.15
N ASN A 248 -14.94 -11.43 0.63
CA ASN A 248 -15.52 -11.12 1.93
C ASN A 248 -14.52 -11.26 3.08
N GLU A 249 -13.26 -11.61 2.80
CA GLU A 249 -12.22 -11.61 3.82
C GLU A 249 -11.96 -10.20 4.37
N TYR A 250 -11.38 -10.16 5.57
CA TYR A 250 -11.05 -8.92 6.25
C TYR A 250 -10.14 -8.02 5.40
N ASP A 251 -9.26 -8.63 4.60
CA ASP A 251 -8.39 -7.99 3.63
C ASP A 251 -8.55 -8.68 2.27
N GLY A 252 -8.70 -7.91 1.20
CA GLY A 252 -8.74 -8.43 -0.19
C GLY A 252 -7.35 -8.63 -0.79
N VAL A 253 -6.35 -9.00 0.02
CA VAL A 253 -4.94 -9.16 -0.38
C VAL A 253 -4.35 -10.42 0.23
N LEU A 254 -3.49 -11.11 -0.51
CA LEU A 254 -2.57 -12.11 0.01
C LEU A 254 -1.16 -11.76 -0.47
N ALA A 255 -0.17 -11.77 0.43
CA ALA A 255 1.21 -11.47 0.08
C ALA A 255 2.19 -12.44 0.75
N ILE A 256 3.14 -12.97 -0.03
CA ILE A 256 4.19 -13.87 0.43
C ILE A 256 5.54 -13.44 -0.15
N HIS A 257 6.62 -13.61 0.61
CA HIS A 257 7.97 -13.24 0.18
C HIS A 257 9.04 -14.14 0.81
N VAL A 258 10.26 -14.08 0.28
CA VAL A 258 11.40 -14.94 0.70
C VAL A 258 11.67 -14.94 2.20
N ASN A 259 11.55 -13.78 2.86
CA ASN A 259 11.76 -13.66 4.32
C ASN A 259 10.57 -14.18 5.17
N ALA A 260 9.46 -14.60 4.56
CA ALA A 260 8.30 -15.19 5.23
C ALA A 260 8.19 -16.70 4.97
N LYS A 261 9.25 -17.32 4.43
CA LYS A 261 9.35 -18.76 4.26
C LYS A 261 9.56 -19.44 5.62
N LYS A 262 8.79 -20.49 5.90
CA LYS A 262 9.02 -21.36 7.05
C LYS A 262 10.38 -22.06 6.90
N LEU A 263 11.16 -22.06 7.96
CA LEU A 263 12.39 -22.85 8.08
C LEU A 263 12.05 -24.34 8.20
#